data_AF-A0A2G9ZFJ6-F1
#
_entry.id   AF-A0A2G9ZFJ6-F1
#
_cell.length_a   1.000
_cell.length_b   1.000
_cell.length_c   1.000
_cell.angle_alpha   90.00
_cell.angle_beta   90.00
_cell.angle_gamma   90.00
#
_symmetry.space_group_name_H-M   'P 1'
#
loop_
_entity.id
_entity.type
_entity.pdbx_description
1 polymer ?
#
loop_
_entity_poly.entity_id
_entity_poly.type
_entity_poly.pdbx_seq_one_letter_code
_entity_poly.pdbx_strand_id
1 'polypeptide(L)'
;MLATTHLLATTIILFIFSRVWGDIPLNIIILTYIFGTAIDIDHIIFHPKESFTAIAGFFHKDKSMCGKYYLHSYLQEPWFALLILVISTLIFWQTSNKFVFLPGIGLVLHVIMDVLMKFDNLLLYPFSSKPFEGFIPSNTTIEYIVSITLLLVLYLSYLIFK
;
A
#
# COMPACT_ATOMS: atom_id res chain seq x y z
N MET A 1 4.85 7.23 -1.27
CA MET A 1 4.42 6.77 -2.62
C MET A 1 3.05 7.35 -2.97
N LEU A 2 2.59 7.25 -4.22
CA LEU A 2 1.18 7.54 -4.55
C LEU A 2 0.24 6.42 -4.07
N ALA A 3 -0.83 6.80 -3.37
CA ALA A 3 -1.86 5.87 -2.90
C ALA A 3 -2.56 5.08 -4.03
N THR A 4 -2.60 5.63 -5.26
CA THR A 4 -3.28 4.97 -6.39
C THR A 4 -2.53 3.74 -6.90
N THR A 5 -1.21 3.73 -6.80
CA THR A 5 -0.36 2.60 -7.22
C THR A 5 -0.57 1.43 -6.28
N HIS A 6 -0.58 1.69 -4.96
CA HIS A 6 -0.95 0.71 -3.93
C HIS A 6 -2.36 0.17 -4.10
N LEU A 7 -3.32 1.05 -4.38
CA LEU A 7 -4.70 0.67 -4.63
C LEU A 7 -4.77 -0.28 -5.84
N LEU A 8 -4.12 0.07 -6.95
CA LEU A 8 -4.06 -0.78 -8.14
C LEU A 8 -3.48 -2.16 -7.83
N ALA A 9 -2.31 -2.21 -7.19
CA ALA A 9 -1.63 -3.47 -6.91
C ALA A 9 -2.47 -4.37 -5.98
N THR A 10 -3.06 -3.79 -4.92
CA THR A 10 -3.95 -4.49 -4.00
C THR A 10 -5.20 -5.01 -4.73
N THR A 11 -5.77 -4.19 -5.62
CA THR A 11 -6.94 -4.57 -6.43
C THR A 11 -6.61 -5.73 -7.38
N ILE A 12 -5.42 -5.72 -8.02
CA ILE A 12 -4.96 -6.81 -8.89
C ILE A 12 -4.86 -8.12 -8.10
N ILE A 13 -4.27 -8.11 -6.91
CA ILE A 13 -4.18 -9.31 -6.07
C ILE A 13 -5.58 -9.83 -5.72
N LEU A 14 -6.46 -8.97 -5.23
CA LEU A 14 -7.83 -9.36 -4.90
C LEU A 14 -8.61 -9.91 -6.11
N PHE A 15 -8.42 -9.31 -7.28
CA PHE A 15 -9.01 -9.78 -8.53
C PHE A 15 -8.45 -11.15 -8.94
N ILE A 16 -7.13 -11.37 -8.89
CA ILE A 16 -6.54 -12.67 -9.19
C ILE A 16 -7.08 -13.74 -8.24
N PHE A 17 -7.06 -13.48 -6.93
CA PHE A 17 -7.55 -14.44 -5.96
C PHE A 17 -9.05 -14.75 -6.12
N SER A 18 -9.87 -13.76 -6.45
CA SER A 18 -11.30 -14.00 -6.67
C SER A 18 -11.54 -14.88 -7.91
N ARG A 19 -10.73 -14.71 -8.97
CA ARG A 19 -10.82 -15.54 -10.18
C ARG A 19 -10.31 -16.97 -9.99
N VAL A 20 -9.26 -17.17 -9.19
CA VAL A 20 -8.69 -18.52 -8.99
C VAL A 20 -9.47 -19.28 -7.91
N TRP A 21 -9.87 -18.65 -6.81
CA TRP A 21 -10.34 -19.33 -5.59
C TRP A 21 -11.80 -19.07 -5.21
N GLY A 22 -12.51 -18.23 -5.99
CA GLY A 22 -13.92 -17.89 -5.82
C GLY A 22 -14.15 -16.63 -4.97
N ASP A 23 -15.40 -16.43 -4.55
CA ASP A 23 -15.81 -15.21 -3.86
C ASP A 23 -15.08 -15.01 -2.52
N ILE A 24 -14.38 -13.87 -2.43
CA ILE A 24 -13.67 -13.44 -1.23
C ILE A 24 -14.67 -12.69 -0.33
N PRO A 25 -14.79 -13.04 0.96
CA PRO A 25 -15.69 -12.34 1.87
C PRO A 25 -15.34 -10.85 2.02
N LEU A 26 -16.36 -10.01 2.12
CA LEU A 26 -16.22 -8.54 2.13
C LEU A 26 -15.30 -8.04 3.26
N ASN A 27 -15.36 -8.65 4.44
CA ASN A 27 -14.48 -8.30 5.55
C ASN A 27 -12.99 -8.53 5.23
N ILE A 28 -12.67 -9.59 4.49
CA ILE A 28 -11.30 -9.88 4.04
C ILE A 28 -10.87 -8.88 2.97
N ILE A 29 -11.75 -8.54 2.02
CA ILE A 29 -11.50 -7.51 1.00
C ILE A 29 -11.17 -6.18 1.67
N ILE A 30 -12.00 -5.73 2.62
CA ILE A 30 -11.80 -4.48 3.36
C ILE A 30 -10.46 -4.50 4.10
N LEU A 31 -10.16 -5.56 4.85
CA LEU A 31 -8.88 -5.66 5.58
C LEU A 31 -7.68 -5.65 4.62
N THR A 32 -7.79 -6.31 3.48
CA THR A 32 -6.72 -6.32 2.48
C THR A 32 -6.46 -4.93 1.91
N TYR A 33 -7.51 -4.12 1.66
CA TYR A 33 -7.33 -2.71 1.28
C TYR A 33 -6.77 -1.84 2.41
N ILE A 34 -7.16 -2.09 3.66
CA ILE A 34 -6.61 -1.36 4.80
C ILE A 34 -5.11 -1.57 4.87
N PHE A 35 -4.66 -2.82 4.86
CA PHE A 35 -3.25 -3.15 5.00
C PHE A 35 -2.42 -2.95 3.73
N GLY A 36 -3.04 -3.05 2.55
CA GLY A 36 -2.35 -2.85 1.27
C GLY A 36 -2.33 -1.41 0.75
N THR A 37 -3.15 -0.52 1.32
CA THR A 37 -3.31 0.85 0.79
C THR A 37 -3.53 1.90 1.87
N ALA A 38 -4.40 1.65 2.85
CA ALA A 38 -4.83 2.66 3.82
C ALA A 38 -3.90 2.79 5.04
N ILE A 39 -2.88 1.95 5.14
CA ILE A 39 -1.97 1.95 6.28
C ILE A 39 -1.20 3.26 6.38
N ASP A 40 -0.91 3.88 5.24
CA ASP A 40 -0.29 5.19 5.09
C ASP A 40 -1.16 6.38 5.54
N ILE A 41 -2.43 6.16 5.93
CA ILE A 41 -3.28 7.26 6.43
C ILE A 41 -2.71 7.83 7.74
N ASP A 42 -1.96 7.01 8.48
CA ASP A 42 -1.26 7.44 9.70
C ASP A 42 -0.36 8.66 9.46
N HIS A 43 0.26 8.79 8.28
CA HIS A 43 1.04 9.97 7.89
C HIS A 43 0.26 11.27 7.91
N ILE A 44 -1.00 11.25 7.44
CA ILE A 44 -1.85 12.45 7.43
C ILE A 44 -2.17 12.86 8.87
N ILE A 45 -2.25 11.89 9.79
CA ILE A 45 -2.58 12.12 11.20
C ILE A 45 -1.35 12.58 11.98
N PHE A 46 -0.20 11.90 11.82
CA PHE A 46 1.01 12.16 12.59
C PHE A 46 1.90 13.25 11.97
N HIS A 47 1.86 13.42 10.66
CA HIS A 47 2.67 14.36 9.89
C HIS A 47 1.81 15.17 8.89
N PRO A 48 0.78 15.90 9.37
CA PRO A 48 -0.18 16.58 8.50
C PRO A 48 0.49 17.63 7.62
N LYS A 49 1.41 18.44 8.16
CA LYS A 49 2.05 19.54 7.43
C LYS A 49 2.89 19.03 6.27
N GLU A 50 3.68 17.99 6.53
CA GLU A 50 4.53 17.30 5.58
C GLU A 50 3.68 16.62 4.49
N SER A 51 2.60 15.95 4.89
CA SER A 51 1.65 15.31 3.98
C SER A 51 0.98 16.31 3.04
N PHE A 52 0.47 17.44 3.57
CA PHE A 52 -0.13 18.49 2.74
C PHE A 52 0.89 19.16 1.81
N THR A 53 2.14 19.31 2.26
CA THR A 53 3.22 19.87 1.44
C THR A 53 3.62 18.92 0.31
N ALA A 54 3.64 17.61 0.57
CA ALA A 54 3.88 16.59 -0.45
C ALA A 54 2.75 16.57 -1.50
N ILE A 55 1.49 16.69 -1.07
CA ILE A 55 0.32 16.81 -1.96
C ILE A 55 0.40 18.08 -2.82
N ALA A 56 0.73 19.22 -2.23
CA ALA A 56 0.90 20.47 -2.99
C ALA A 56 2.09 20.37 -3.98
N GLY A 57 3.18 19.73 -3.55
CA GLY A 57 4.37 19.49 -4.36
C GLY A 57 4.13 18.58 -5.57
N PHE A 58 3.18 17.64 -5.48
CA PHE A 58 2.78 16.78 -6.60
C PHE A 58 2.32 17.58 -7.82
N PHE A 59 1.68 18.73 -7.62
CA PHE A 59 1.22 19.61 -8.70
C PHE A 59 2.30 20.55 -9.25
N HIS A 60 3.48 20.59 -8.62
CA HIS A 60 4.60 21.43 -9.00
C HIS A 60 5.79 20.58 -9.49
N LYS A 61 5.96 20.53 -10.82
CA LYS A 61 6.89 19.67 -11.58
C LYS A 61 8.37 19.63 -11.14
N ASP A 62 8.86 20.58 -10.33
CA ASP A 62 10.31 20.85 -10.22
C ASP A 62 10.95 20.54 -8.88
N LYS A 63 10.24 19.95 -7.91
CA LYS A 63 10.88 19.48 -6.68
C LYS A 63 10.40 18.08 -6.36
N SER A 64 11.20 17.11 -6.81
CA SER A 64 11.31 15.85 -6.11
C SER A 64 11.53 16.16 -4.63
N MET A 65 10.47 16.06 -3.82
CA MET A 65 10.56 16.16 -2.37
C MET A 65 11.05 14.85 -1.75
N CYS A 66 11.70 13.99 -2.57
CA CYS A 66 12.31 12.75 -2.11
C CYS A 66 13.30 13.04 -0.98
N GLY A 67 13.07 12.38 0.16
CA GLY A 67 13.97 12.38 1.31
C GLY A 67 13.99 13.61 2.21
N LYS A 68 13.10 14.59 2.01
CA LYS A 68 13.01 15.72 2.95
C LYS A 68 12.19 15.45 4.20
N TYR A 69 11.30 14.46 4.16
CA TYR A 69 10.40 14.13 5.26
C TYR A 69 10.44 12.63 5.51
N TYR A 70 11.09 12.24 6.61
CA TYR A 70 11.12 10.86 7.09
C TYR A 70 9.77 10.55 7.72
N LEU A 71 8.85 10.11 6.86
CA LEU A 71 7.47 9.82 7.22
C LEU A 71 7.29 8.41 7.80
N HIS A 72 8.28 7.52 7.60
CA HIS A 72 8.23 6.13 8.05
C HIS A 72 9.45 5.73 8.88
N SER A 73 9.19 5.01 9.97
CA SER A 73 10.14 4.10 10.59
C SER A 73 9.67 2.70 10.29
N TYR A 74 10.43 1.93 9.50
CA TYR A 74 10.12 0.53 9.17
C TYR A 74 9.96 -0.39 10.38
N LEU A 75 10.30 0.04 11.61
CA LEU A 75 9.94 -0.65 12.85
C LEU A 75 8.44 -0.55 13.23
N GLN A 76 7.66 0.32 12.60
CA GLN A 76 6.19 0.33 12.73
C GLN A 76 5.57 -0.84 11.94
N GLU A 77 6.20 -1.27 10.84
CA GLU A 77 5.71 -2.38 10.00
C GLU A 77 5.69 -3.74 10.72
N PRO A 78 6.67 -4.12 11.58
CA PRO A 78 6.57 -5.27 12.47
C PRO A 78 5.35 -5.24 13.40
N TRP A 79 4.96 -4.06 13.91
CA TRP A 79 3.75 -3.93 14.73
C TRP A 79 2.49 -4.12 13.89
N PHE A 80 2.48 -3.61 12.67
CA PHE A 80 1.39 -3.87 11.73
C PHE A 80 1.34 -5.35 11.31
N ALA A 81 2.47 -6.00 11.07
CA ALA A 81 2.54 -7.43 10.79
C ALA A 81 2.02 -8.27 11.98
N LEU A 82 2.36 -7.87 13.22
CA LEU A 82 1.83 -8.50 14.43
C LEU A 82 0.32 -8.27 14.57
N LEU A 83 -0.16 -7.06 14.30
CA LEU A 83 -1.58 -6.73 14.30
C LEU A 83 -2.34 -7.56 13.26
N ILE A 84 -1.80 -7.68 12.04
CA ILE A 84 -2.36 -8.56 11.01
C ILE A 84 -2.40 -9.99 11.50
N LEU A 85 -1.31 -10.51 12.05
CA LEU A 85 -1.26 -11.87 12.56
C LEU A 85 -2.36 -12.10 13.60
N VAL A 86 -2.57 -11.16 14.52
CA VAL A 86 -3.65 -11.24 15.52
C VAL A 86 -5.03 -11.20 14.85
N ILE A 87 -5.32 -10.21 14.00
CA ILE A 87 -6.62 -10.04 13.33
C ILE A 87 -6.92 -11.26 12.45
N SER A 88 -5.95 -11.69 11.64
CA SER A 88 -6.05 -12.89 10.82
C SER A 88 -6.29 -14.13 11.69
N THR A 89 -5.59 -14.29 12.81
CA THR A 89 -5.85 -15.43 13.71
C THR A 89 -7.27 -15.39 14.27
N LEU A 90 -7.75 -14.24 14.74
CA LEU A 90 -9.12 -14.09 15.26
C LEU A 90 -10.18 -14.41 14.21
N ILE A 91 -9.99 -13.92 12.98
CA ILE A 91 -10.91 -14.20 11.86
C ILE A 91 -10.87 -15.68 11.49
N PHE A 92 -9.69 -16.29 11.44
CA PHE A 92 -9.54 -17.70 11.12
C PHE A 92 -10.29 -18.57 12.14
N TRP A 93 -10.12 -18.28 13.43
CA TRP A 93 -10.81 -19.00 14.50
C TRP A 93 -12.34 -18.83 14.45
N GLN A 94 -12.82 -17.65 14.08
CA GLN A 94 -14.27 -17.37 14.02
C GLN A 94 -14.93 -17.92 12.75
N THR A 95 -14.22 -17.99 11.64
CA THR A 95 -14.83 -18.21 10.31
C THR A 95 -14.28 -19.42 9.55
N SER A 96 -13.19 -20.04 10.01
CA SER A 96 -12.44 -21.08 9.28
C SER A 96 -12.13 -20.69 7.82
N ASN A 97 -11.99 -19.39 7.57
CA ASN A 97 -11.91 -18.86 6.23
C ASN A 97 -10.50 -19.01 5.67
N LYS A 98 -10.40 -19.74 4.54
CA LYS A 98 -9.13 -19.95 3.82
C LYS A 98 -8.48 -18.64 3.35
N PHE A 99 -9.21 -17.55 3.16
CA PHE A 99 -8.70 -16.26 2.65
C PHE A 99 -8.04 -15.37 3.70
N VAL A 100 -7.92 -15.84 4.94
CA VAL A 100 -7.48 -15.04 6.08
C VAL A 100 -6.04 -14.48 5.97
N PHE A 101 -5.24 -15.02 5.05
CA PHE A 101 -3.89 -14.56 4.77
C PHE A 101 -3.85 -13.36 3.81
N LEU A 102 -4.93 -13.06 3.08
CA LEU A 102 -4.94 -11.97 2.08
C LEU A 102 -4.57 -10.60 2.67
N PRO A 103 -5.01 -10.21 3.89
CA PRO A 103 -4.58 -8.96 4.50
C PRO A 103 -3.06 -8.89 4.70
N GLY A 104 -2.43 -10.01 5.07
CA GLY A 104 -0.98 -10.11 5.17
C GLY A 104 -0.27 -9.99 3.83
N ILE A 105 -0.83 -10.57 2.76
CA ILE A 105 -0.34 -10.35 1.40
C ILE A 105 -0.44 -8.87 1.02
N GLY A 106 -1.55 -8.21 1.38
CA GLY A 106 -1.73 -6.77 1.19
C GLY A 106 -0.61 -5.95 1.83
N LEU A 107 -0.30 -6.21 3.11
CA LEU A 107 0.82 -5.53 3.79
C LEU A 107 2.17 -5.83 3.14
N VAL A 108 2.45 -7.09 2.83
CA VAL A 108 3.72 -7.46 2.20
C VAL A 108 3.88 -6.76 0.86
N LEU A 109 2.81 -6.69 0.06
CA LEU A 109 2.80 -5.96 -1.20
C LEU A 109 3.10 -4.48 -0.98
N HIS A 110 2.43 -3.86 -0.01
CA HIS A 110 2.64 -2.45 0.35
C HIS A 110 4.11 -2.16 0.69
N VAL A 111 4.68 -2.92 1.64
CA VAL A 111 6.09 -2.78 2.04
C VAL A 111 7.05 -2.99 0.87
N ILE A 112 6.82 -4.02 0.05
CA ILE A 112 7.65 -4.25 -1.15
C ILE A 112 7.58 -3.05 -2.08
N MET A 113 6.38 -2.52 -2.33
CA MET A 113 6.24 -1.36 -3.19
C MET A 113 6.98 -0.15 -2.63
N ASP A 114 6.88 0.14 -1.33
CA ASP A 114 7.61 1.27 -0.73
C ASP A 114 9.13 1.12 -0.83
N VAL A 115 9.65 -0.11 -0.66
CA VAL A 115 11.07 -0.41 -0.86
C VAL A 115 11.49 -0.17 -2.32
N LEU A 116 10.65 -0.52 -3.30
CA LEU A 116 11.01 -0.38 -4.72
C LEU A 116 11.00 1.08 -5.20
N MET A 117 10.25 1.96 -4.54
CA MET A 117 10.11 3.35 -4.94
C MET A 117 11.35 4.19 -4.61
N LYS A 118 11.68 5.14 -5.48
CA LYS A 118 12.72 6.17 -5.31
C LYS A 118 12.28 7.18 -4.26
N PHE A 119 12.30 6.74 -3.01
CA PHE A 119 12.05 7.54 -1.83
C PHE A 119 13.13 7.19 -0.80
N ASP A 120 13.68 8.17 -0.09
CA ASP A 120 14.68 7.88 0.94
C ASP A 120 13.99 7.22 2.14
N ASN A 121 14.22 5.93 2.26
CA ASN A 121 13.65 5.06 3.28
C ASN A 121 14.72 4.77 4.33
N LEU A 122 14.39 4.95 5.62
CA LEU A 122 15.24 4.53 6.73
C LEU A 122 14.81 3.15 7.24
N LEU A 123 15.16 2.11 6.48
CA LEU A 123 14.73 0.72 6.71
C LEU A 123 15.01 0.18 8.12
N LEU A 124 16.03 0.69 8.78
CA LEU A 124 16.52 0.14 10.05
C LEU A 124 16.54 1.19 11.16
N TYR A 125 15.84 2.32 11.01
CA TYR A 125 15.76 3.31 12.07
C TYR A 125 15.08 2.71 13.32
N PRO A 126 15.58 2.96 14.56
CA PRO A 126 16.68 3.85 14.93
C PRO A 126 18.05 3.16 14.96
N PHE A 127 18.16 1.88 14.63
CA PHE A 127 19.41 1.13 14.64
C PHE A 127 20.39 1.57 13.54
N SER A 128 19.89 2.10 12.42
CA SER A 128 20.69 2.70 11.35
C SER A 128 19.95 3.85 10.69
N SER A 129 20.68 4.94 10.46
CA SER A 129 20.23 6.13 9.73
C SER A 129 20.66 6.14 8.27
N LYS A 130 21.16 5.00 7.75
CA LYS A 130 21.58 4.91 6.35
C LYS A 130 20.32 4.94 5.45
N PRO A 131 20.20 5.92 4.53
CA PRO A 131 19.09 5.93 3.59
C PRO A 131 19.23 4.76 2.61
N PHE A 132 18.09 4.16 2.31
CA PHE A 132 17.90 3.23 1.21
C PHE A 132 16.96 3.90 0.21
N GLU A 133 17.34 3.92 -1.06
CA GLU A 133 16.51 4.46 -2.13
C GLU A 133 16.23 3.33 -3.13
N GLY A 134 14.96 3.15 -3.48
CA GLY A 134 14.56 2.22 -4.53
C GLY A 134 14.94 2.72 -5.92
N PHE A 135 14.38 2.10 -6.97
CA PHE A 135 14.72 2.41 -8.36
C PHE A 135 13.52 2.85 -9.21
N ILE A 136 12.29 2.72 -8.71
CA ILE A 136 11.06 3.10 -9.41
C ILE A 136 10.71 4.56 -9.06
N PRO A 137 10.63 5.49 -10.04
CA PRO A 137 10.16 6.85 -9.76
C PRO A 137 8.75 6.85 -9.15
N SER A 138 8.59 7.53 -8.02
CA SER A 138 7.30 7.68 -7.34
C SER A 138 6.87 9.15 -7.26
N ASN A 139 5.60 9.37 -6.96
CA ASN A 139 4.97 10.69 -6.89
C ASN A 139 5.01 11.45 -8.21
N THR A 140 4.87 10.74 -9.33
CA THR A 140 4.89 11.34 -10.68
C THR A 140 3.50 11.38 -11.29
N THR A 141 3.23 12.38 -12.15
CA THR A 141 1.96 12.44 -12.90
C THR A 141 1.75 11.21 -13.79
N ILE A 142 2.85 10.64 -14.31
CA ILE A 142 2.81 9.43 -15.14
C ILE A 142 2.35 8.23 -14.29
N GLU A 143 2.93 8.03 -13.11
CA GLU A 143 2.51 6.98 -12.17
C GLU A 143 1.01 7.09 -11.85
N TYR A 144 0.53 8.30 -11.56
CA TYR A 144 -0.90 8.54 -11.31
C TYR A 144 -1.78 8.16 -12.50
N ILE A 145 -1.47 8.69 -13.69
CA ILE A 145 -2.26 8.43 -14.91
C ILE A 145 -2.30 6.94 -15.21
N VAL A 146 -1.13 6.27 -15.22
CA VAL A 146 -1.04 4.84 -15.50
C VAL A 146 -1.85 4.04 -14.47
N SER A 147 -1.72 4.37 -13.19
CA SER A 147 -2.43 3.65 -12.12
C SER A 147 -3.95 3.77 -12.25
N ILE A 148 -4.46 4.97 -12.50
CA ILE A 148 -5.90 5.23 -12.68
C ILE A 148 -6.41 4.58 -13.97
N THR A 149 -5.68 4.67 -15.07
CA THR A 149 -6.06 4.02 -16.34
C THR A 149 -6.14 2.51 -16.17
N LEU A 150 -5.16 1.89 -15.51
CA LEU A 150 -5.18 0.44 -15.26
C LEU A 150 -6.31 0.03 -14.30
N LEU A 151 -6.58 0.82 -13.26
CA LEU A 151 -7.74 0.59 -12.38
C LEU A 151 -9.05 0.62 -13.16
N LEU A 152 -9.22 1.59 -14.07
CA LEU A 152 -10.39 1.68 -14.93
C LEU A 152 -10.51 0.47 -15.86
N VAL A 153 -9.42 0.07 -16.52
CA VAL A 153 -9.38 -1.12 -17.39
C VAL A 153 -9.75 -2.38 -16.60
N LEU A 154 -9.24 -2.52 -15.38
CA LEU A 154 -9.50 -3.67 -14.53
C LEU A 154 -10.97 -3.70 -14.07
N TYR A 155 -11.52 -2.55 -13.71
CA TYR A 155 -12.94 -2.39 -13.40
C TYR A 155 -13.84 -2.75 -14.59
N LEU A 156 -13.54 -2.22 -15.78
CA LEU A 156 -14.29 -2.55 -17.00
C LEU A 156 -14.18 -4.04 -17.35
N SER A 157 -13.00 -4.63 -17.19
CA SER A 157 -12.78 -6.07 -17.40
C SER A 157 -13.62 -6.89 -16.42
N TYR A 158 -13.67 -6.50 -15.14
CA TYR A 158 -14.52 -7.16 -14.16
C TYR A 158 -16.00 -7.11 -14.55
N LEU A 159 -16.49 -5.99 -15.08
CA LEU A 159 -17.88 -5.88 -15.53
C LEU A 159 -18.18 -6.77 -16.75
N ILE A 160 -17.24 -6.90 -17.69
CA ILE A 160 -17.43 -7.66 -18.93
C ILE A 160 -17.38 -9.18 -18.67
N PHE A 161 -16.46 -9.62 -17.81
CA PHE A 161 -16.20 -11.05 -17.58
C PHE A 161 -16.86 -11.60 -16.30
N LYS A 162 -17.91 -10.91 -15.82
CA LYS A 162 -18.71 -11.32 -14.67
C LYS A 162 -19.60 -12.50 -14.99
#